data_AF-B3MAC0-F1
#
_entry.id   AF-B3MAC0-F1
#
_cell.length_a   1.000
_cell.length_b   1.000
_cell.length_c   1.000
_cell.angle_alpha   90.00
_cell.angle_beta   90.00
_cell.angle_gamma   90.00
#
_symmetry.space_group_name_H-M   'P 1'
#
loop_
_entity.id
_entity.type
_entity.pdbx_description
1 polymer ?
#
loop_
_entity_poly.entity_id
_entity_poly.type
_entity_poly.pdbx_seq_one_letter_code
_entity_poly.pdbx_strand_id
1 'polypeptide(L)'
;MHIKAVLAIFAVLCLSLVSGQDRIQRDCNELERKCRECVGQLNNREDRNLPTLNRECQQKTIRTWHWRDIGRCELTKIDCLGWESRLDCGDIARLAGMRRRN
;
A
#
# COMPACT_ATOMS: atom_id res chain seq x y z
N MET A 1 -39.69 -7.18 -17.48
CA MET A 1 -39.00 -5.89 -17.70
C MET A 1 -38.02 -5.51 -16.58
N HIS A 2 -38.09 -6.12 -15.38
CA HIS A 2 -37.16 -5.81 -14.27
C HIS A 2 -35.74 -6.36 -14.43
N ILE A 3 -35.55 -7.50 -15.09
CA ILE A 3 -34.23 -8.13 -15.27
C ILE A 3 -33.24 -7.20 -16.01
N LYS A 4 -33.71 -6.48 -17.04
CA LYS A 4 -32.86 -5.52 -17.78
C LYS A 4 -32.44 -4.33 -16.90
N ALA A 5 -33.34 -3.84 -16.05
CA ALA A 5 -33.04 -2.77 -15.12
C ALA A 5 -32.07 -3.21 -14.02
N VAL A 6 -32.26 -4.43 -13.48
CA VAL A 6 -31.35 -5.03 -12.48
C VAL A 6 -29.95 -5.21 -13.07
N LEU A 7 -29.83 -5.73 -14.29
CA LEU A 7 -28.54 -5.88 -14.97
C LEU A 7 -27.86 -4.54 -15.24
N ALA A 8 -28.62 -3.52 -15.63
CA ALA A 8 -28.08 -2.17 -15.86
C ALA A 8 -27.54 -1.54 -14.56
N ILE A 9 -28.27 -1.65 -13.45
CA ILE A 9 -27.83 -1.16 -12.14
C ILE A 9 -26.57 -1.92 -11.68
N PHE A 10 -26.56 -3.24 -11.83
CA PHE A 10 -25.39 -4.05 -11.48
C PHE A 10 -24.15 -3.65 -12.30
N ALA A 11 -24.30 -3.44 -13.61
CA ALA A 11 -23.22 -2.99 -14.47
C ALA A 11 -22.67 -1.61 -14.05
N VAL A 12 -23.55 -0.65 -13.74
CA VAL A 12 -23.15 0.69 -13.26
C VAL A 12 -22.39 0.59 -11.92
N LEU A 13 -22.84 -0.25 -10.99
CA LEU A 13 -22.17 -0.47 -9.71
C LEU A 13 -20.78 -1.10 -9.89
N CYS A 14 -20.65 -2.11 -10.76
CA CYS A 14 -19.34 -2.71 -11.04
C CYS A 14 -18.37 -1.70 -11.67
N LEU A 15 -18.83 -0.89 -12.62
CA LEU A 15 -17.99 0.12 -13.28
C LEU A 15 -17.56 1.23 -12.32
N SER A 16 -18.45 1.69 -11.43
CA SER A 16 -18.11 2.71 -10.44
C SER A 16 -17.08 2.20 -9.44
N LEU A 17 -17.21 0.96 -8.96
CA LEU A 17 -16.23 0.33 -8.06
C LEU A 17 -14.84 0.19 -8.70
N VAL A 18 -14.77 -0.30 -9.95
CA VAL A 18 -13.49 -0.44 -10.67
C VAL A 18 -12.83 0.93 -10.88
N SER A 19 -13.60 1.94 -11.30
CA SER A 19 -13.08 3.29 -11.51
C SER A 19 -12.57 3.95 -10.22
N GLY A 20 -13.18 3.61 -9.07
CA GLY A 20 -12.74 4.06 -7.76
C GLY A 20 -11.38 3.46 -7.38
N GLN A 21 -11.20 2.15 -7.55
CA GLN A 21 -9.96 1.46 -7.22
C GLN A 21 -8.77 1.95 -8.08
N ASP A 22 -8.99 2.14 -9.38
CA ASP A 22 -7.97 2.69 -10.29
C ASP A 22 -7.60 4.14 -9.96
N ARG A 23 -8.55 4.91 -9.43
CA ARG A 23 -8.29 6.27 -8.97
C ARG A 23 -7.45 6.28 -7.69
N ILE A 24 -7.82 5.47 -6.70
CA ILE A 24 -7.07 5.36 -5.44
C ILE A 24 -5.62 4.96 -5.71
N GLN A 25 -5.41 3.98 -6.59
CA GLN A 25 -4.05 3.55 -6.96
C GLN A 25 -3.23 4.70 -7.56
N ARG A 26 -3.83 5.52 -8.43
CA ARG A 26 -3.16 6.68 -9.05
C ARG A 26 -2.82 7.75 -8.01
N ASP A 27 -3.76 8.07 -7.13
CA ASP A 27 -3.55 9.10 -6.09
C ASP A 27 -2.45 8.69 -5.11
N CYS A 28 -2.40 7.41 -4.68
CA CYS A 28 -1.34 6.90 -3.81
C CYS A 28 0.02 6.81 -4.51
N ASN A 29 0.07 6.50 -5.82
CA ASN A 29 1.31 6.55 -6.60
C ASN A 29 1.84 7.99 -6.73
N GLU A 30 0.95 8.97 -6.92
CA GLU A 30 1.31 10.38 -6.99
C GLU A 30 1.83 10.89 -5.63
N LEU A 31 1.24 10.43 -4.52
CA LEU A 31 1.73 10.70 -3.18
C LEU A 31 3.14 10.14 -2.97
N GLU A 32 3.40 8.89 -3.42
CA GLU A 32 4.73 8.28 -3.37
C GLU A 32 5.76 9.14 -4.13
N ARG A 33 5.41 9.60 -5.34
CA ARG A 33 6.27 10.45 -6.18
C ARG A 33 6.64 11.74 -5.47
N LYS A 34 5.65 12.47 -4.95
CA LYS A 34 5.87 13.72 -4.19
C LYS A 34 6.69 13.48 -2.92
N CYS A 35 6.45 12.37 -2.23
CA CYS A 35 7.27 12.00 -1.09
C CYS A 35 8.74 11.81 -1.50
N ARG A 36 9.02 11.10 -2.60
CA ARG A 36 10.39 10.87 -3.07
C ARG A 36 11.12 12.18 -3.38
N GLU A 37 10.42 13.16 -3.94
CA GLU A 37 10.96 14.51 -4.20
C GLU A 37 11.34 15.22 -2.89
N CYS A 38 10.47 15.21 -1.89
CA CYS A 38 10.73 15.81 -0.58
C CYS A 38 11.88 15.08 0.16
N VAL A 39 11.80 13.76 0.24
CA VAL A 39 12.78 12.93 0.96
C VAL A 39 14.15 12.97 0.30
N GLY A 40 14.22 13.15 -1.03
CA GLY A 40 15.47 13.37 -1.76
C GLY A 40 16.26 14.59 -1.29
N GLN A 41 15.59 15.58 -0.69
CA GLN A 41 16.22 16.78 -0.12
C GLN A 41 16.65 16.60 1.35
N LEU A 42 16.16 15.56 2.04
CA LEU A 42 16.48 15.29 3.45
C LEU A 42 17.84 14.61 3.60
N ASN A 43 18.81 15.21 4.31
CA ASN A 43 20.12 14.58 4.52
C ASN A 43 20.12 13.38 5.48
N ASN A 44 19.01 13.11 6.19
CA ASN A 44 18.95 12.08 7.22
C ASN A 44 18.56 10.71 6.64
N ARG A 45 19.46 9.72 6.71
CA ARG A 45 19.19 8.34 6.27
C ARG A 45 18.12 7.63 7.11
N GLU A 46 18.01 7.95 8.39
CA GLU A 46 17.03 7.33 9.29
C GLU A 46 15.60 7.61 8.81
N ASP A 47 15.34 8.84 8.38
CA ASP A 47 14.04 9.25 7.86
C ASP A 47 13.72 8.62 6.51
N ARG A 48 14.75 8.25 5.73
CA ARG A 48 14.58 7.61 4.42
C ARG A 48 14.29 6.12 4.54
N ASN A 49 15.04 5.45 5.40
CA ASN A 49 15.15 3.99 5.39
C ASN A 49 14.45 3.31 6.57
N LEU A 50 13.92 4.06 7.54
CA LEU A 50 13.11 3.54 8.64
C LEU A 50 13.71 2.30 9.33
N PRO A 51 15.00 2.31 9.72
CA PRO A 51 15.69 1.08 10.13
C PRO A 51 15.08 0.45 11.39
N THR A 52 14.53 1.23 12.31
CA THR A 52 13.80 0.71 13.48
C THR A 52 12.58 -0.10 13.06
N LEU A 53 11.74 0.46 12.19
CA LEU A 53 10.54 -0.23 11.69
C LEU A 53 10.93 -1.50 10.92
N ASN A 54 11.92 -1.41 10.04
CA ASN A 54 12.40 -2.56 9.28
C ASN A 54 12.92 -3.67 10.19
N ARG A 55 13.74 -3.33 11.20
CA ARG A 55 14.23 -4.30 12.18
C ARG A 55 13.10 -4.95 12.97
N GLU A 56 12.17 -4.16 13.50
CA GLU A 56 11.06 -4.68 14.29
C GLU A 56 10.15 -5.58 13.46
N CYS A 57 9.74 -5.14 12.28
CA CYS A 57 8.86 -5.90 11.43
C CYS A 57 9.54 -7.13 10.84
N GLN A 58 10.82 -7.05 10.48
CA GLN A 58 11.60 -8.23 10.10
C GLN A 58 11.59 -9.27 11.22
N GLN A 59 11.82 -8.86 12.48
CA GLN A 59 11.80 -9.78 13.63
C GLN A 59 10.42 -10.40 13.84
N LYS A 60 9.35 -9.60 13.79
CA LYS A 60 7.97 -10.07 13.99
C LYS A 60 7.50 -11.02 12.88
N THR A 61 7.96 -10.81 11.66
CA THR A 61 7.50 -11.54 10.47
C THR A 61 8.49 -12.59 9.97
N ILE A 62 9.61 -12.79 10.66
CA ILE A 62 10.72 -13.65 10.21
C ILE A 62 10.30 -15.07 9.87
N ARG A 63 9.23 -15.59 10.49
CA ARG A 63 8.74 -16.95 10.23
C ARG A 63 7.86 -17.04 8.97
N THR A 64 7.26 -15.93 8.55
CA THR A 64 6.21 -15.93 7.52
C THR A 64 6.66 -15.24 6.23
N TRP A 65 7.52 -14.23 6.31
CA TRP A 65 7.87 -13.37 5.19
C TRP A 65 9.39 -13.26 5.00
N HIS A 66 9.81 -13.15 3.74
CA HIS A 66 11.14 -12.67 3.37
C HIS A 66 11.12 -11.14 3.38
N TRP A 67 11.40 -10.56 4.55
CA TRP A 67 11.42 -9.12 4.73
C TRP A 67 12.48 -8.44 3.85
N ARG A 68 12.08 -7.38 3.15
CA ARG A 68 12.98 -6.42 2.50
C ARG A 68 12.75 -5.07 3.16
N ASP A 69 13.84 -4.34 3.38
CA ASP A 69 13.76 -2.98 3.91
C ASP A 69 12.88 -2.10 3.01
N ILE A 70 11.91 -1.45 3.65
CA ILE A 70 11.02 -0.47 3.04
C ILE A 70 11.45 0.94 3.44
N GLY A 71 11.36 1.86 2.49
CA GLY A 71 11.64 3.27 2.73
C GLY A 71 10.39 4.03 3.17
N ARG A 72 10.56 5.28 3.63
CA ARG A 72 9.46 6.13 4.08
C ARG A 72 8.38 6.36 3.04
N CYS A 73 8.76 6.65 1.80
CA CYS A 73 7.77 6.89 0.74
C CYS A 73 7.02 5.62 0.32
N GLU A 74 7.70 4.48 0.38
CA GLU A 74 7.06 3.19 0.15
C GLU A 74 6.04 2.90 1.26
N LEU A 75 6.40 3.15 2.53
CA LEU A 75 5.47 3.02 3.65
C LEU A 75 4.28 3.98 3.51
N THR A 76 4.51 5.24 3.14
CA THR A 76 3.43 6.22 2.92
C THR A 76 2.44 5.77 1.85
N LYS A 77 2.92 5.14 0.76
CA LYS A 77 2.05 4.56 -0.25
C LYS A 77 1.25 3.38 0.29
N ILE A 78 1.89 2.50 1.06
CA ILE A 78 1.24 1.36 1.69
C ILE A 78 0.13 1.84 2.65
N ASP A 79 0.40 2.86 3.47
CA ASP A 79 -0.59 3.49 4.35
C ASP A 79 -1.75 4.09 3.57
N CYS A 80 -1.48 4.74 2.43
CA CYS A 80 -2.51 5.28 1.54
C CYS A 80 -3.40 4.18 0.94
N LEU A 81 -2.81 3.07 0.49
CA LEU A 81 -3.56 1.93 -0.06
C LEU A 81 -4.34 1.17 1.02
N GLY A 82 -3.83 1.16 2.26
CA GLY A 82 -4.40 0.46 3.41
C GLY A 82 -5.27 1.32 4.33
N TRP A 83 -5.70 2.50 3.89
CA TRP A 83 -6.32 3.56 4.71
C TRP A 83 -7.52 3.12 5.56
N GLU A 84 -8.23 2.06 5.15
CA GLU A 84 -9.38 1.51 5.87
C GLU A 84 -8.99 0.66 7.11
N SER A 85 -7.71 0.38 7.32
CA SER A 85 -7.23 -0.58 8.32
C SER A 85 -5.98 -0.10 9.08
N ARG A 86 -5.81 -0.58 10.31
CA ARG A 86 -4.54 -0.42 11.04
C ARG A 86 -3.56 -1.48 10.53
N LEU A 87 -2.55 -1.04 9.82
CA LEU A 87 -1.57 -1.94 9.22
C LEU A 87 -0.63 -2.51 10.27
N ASP A 88 -0.58 -3.84 10.36
CA ASP A 88 0.47 -4.53 11.09
C ASP A 88 1.68 -4.86 10.16
N CYS A 89 2.76 -5.40 10.72
CA CYS A 89 3.94 -5.76 9.93
C CYS A 89 3.64 -6.83 8.85
N GLY A 90 2.66 -7.71 9.07
CA GLY A 90 2.23 -8.71 8.10
C GLY A 90 1.44 -8.09 6.94
N ASP A 91 0.58 -7.11 7.23
CA ASP A 91 -0.11 -6.32 6.23
C ASP A 91 0.86 -5.48 5.40
N ILE A 92 1.83 -4.84 6.05
CA ILE A 92 2.90 -4.11 5.37
C ILE A 92 3.66 -5.06 4.43
N ALA A 93 4.08 -6.24 4.89
CA ALA A 93 4.77 -7.21 4.05
C ALA A 93 3.92 -7.66 2.85
N ARG A 94 2.63 -7.91 3.07
CA ARG A 94 1.69 -8.31 2.02
C ARG A 94 1.50 -7.20 0.98
N LEU A 95 1.24 -5.98 1.41
CA LEU A 95 1.01 -4.81 0.54
C LEU A 95 2.29 -4.36 -0.18
N ALA A 96 3.45 -4.53 0.45
CA ALA A 96 4.75 -4.33 -0.19
C ALA A 96 5.13 -5.44 -1.20
N GLY A 97 4.27 -6.46 -1.37
CA GLY A 97 4.51 -7.57 -2.29
C GLY A 97 5.69 -8.46 -1.89
N MET A 98 5.98 -8.58 -0.59
CA MET A 98 7.06 -9.43 -0.10
C MET A 98 6.73 -10.91 -0.34
N ARG A 99 7.76 -11.75 -0.45
CA ARG A 99 7.59 -13.20 -0.65
C ARG A 99 7.31 -13.89 0.68
N ARG A 100 6.35 -14.82 0.70
CA ARG A 100 6.13 -15.70 1.86
C ARG A 100 7.22 -16.79 1.96
N ARG A 101 7.52 -17.22 3.19
CA ARG A 101 8.52 -18.26 3.50
C ARG A 101 8.00 -19.71 3.37
N ASN A 102 6.68 -19.90 3.25
CA ASN A 102 5.91 -21.15 3.45
C ASN A 102 5.74 -21.55 4.91
#